data_AF-A0A822B560-F1
#
_entry.id   AF-A0A822B560-F1
#
_cell.length_a   1.000
_cell.length_b   1.000
_cell.length_c   1.000
_cell.angle_alpha   90.00
_cell.angle_beta   90.00
_cell.angle_gamma   90.00
#
_symmetry.space_group_name_H-M   'P 1'
#
loop_
_entity.id
_entity.type
_entity.pdbx_description
1 polymer ?
#
loop_
_entity_poly.entity_id
_entity_poly.type
_entity_poly.pdbx_seq_one_letter_code
_entity_poly.pdbx_strand_id
1 'polypeptide(L)'
;MEETNPTSIPFQDQNEVNLMIQVSIQEPYVINPTGKISIACINCGVKNNQLRILCQLGAKVTVFPWNYPVRQDEFDGLFLSSGPGNSQTQYPETITIIKS
;
A
#
# COMPACT_ATOMS: atom_id res chain seq x y z
N MET A 1 -23.96 30.74 -18.78
CA MET A 1 -23.59 29.34 -18.51
C MET A 1 -22.37 29.08 -19.35
N GLU A 2 -21.22 28.89 -18.71
CA GLU A 2 -19.96 28.68 -19.41
C GLU A 2 -19.92 27.22 -19.89
N GLU A 3 -19.93 27.01 -21.21
CA GLU A 3 -19.89 25.67 -21.79
C GLU A 3 -18.53 25.02 -21.51
N THR A 4 -18.53 23.88 -20.82
CA THR A 4 -17.32 23.10 -20.60
C THR A 4 -16.96 22.37 -21.90
N ASN A 5 -15.95 22.87 -22.63
CA ASN A 5 -15.39 22.14 -23.78
C ASN A 5 -14.63 20.90 -23.25
N PRO A 6 -15.09 19.66 -23.51
CA PRO A 6 -14.48 18.45 -22.98
C PRO A 6 -13.06 18.18 -23.51
N THR A 7 -12.61 18.95 -24.49
CA THR A 7 -11.27 18.86 -25.11
C THR A 7 -10.24 19.78 -24.45
N SER A 8 -10.66 20.67 -23.53
CA SER A 8 -9.76 21.63 -22.87
C SER A 8 -8.89 20.99 -21.79
N ILE A 9 -9.20 19.75 -21.38
CA ILE A 9 -8.44 18.99 -20.39
C ILE A 9 -7.68 17.87 -21.13
N PRO A 10 -6.35 17.92 -21.21
CA PRO A 10 -5.57 16.85 -21.84
C PRO A 10 -5.68 15.55 -21.02
N PHE A 11 -5.89 14.43 -21.71
CA PHE A 11 -5.84 13.10 -21.09
C PHE A 11 -4.38 12.73 -20.81
N GLN A 12 -4.06 12.42 -19.55
CA GLN A 12 -2.71 12.05 -19.12
C GLN A 12 -2.65 10.54 -18.85
N ASP A 13 -1.62 9.86 -19.36
CA ASP A 13 -1.39 8.45 -19.04
C ASP A 13 -0.95 8.31 -17.58
N GLN A 14 -1.72 7.56 -16.80
CA GLN A 14 -1.45 7.34 -15.39
C GLN A 14 -0.31 6.33 -15.16
N ASN A 15 0.08 5.57 -16.17
CA ASN A 15 1.17 4.58 -16.04
C ASN A 15 2.56 5.24 -16.06
N GLU A 16 2.67 6.45 -16.60
CA GLU A 16 3.91 7.24 -16.63
C GLU A 16 4.19 7.96 -15.30
N VAL A 17 3.20 7.98 -14.39
CA VAL A 17 3.30 8.64 -13.09
C VAL A 17 3.47 7.58 -12.01
N ASN A 18 4.34 7.84 -11.03
CA ASN A 18 4.41 7.00 -9.84
C ASN A 18 3.20 7.26 -8.93
N LEU A 19 2.15 6.45 -9.11
CA LEU A 19 0.90 6.54 -8.36
C LEU A 19 1.07 6.25 -6.87
N MET A 20 2.17 5.60 -6.47
CA MET A 20 2.41 5.22 -5.08
C MET A 20 2.61 6.40 -4.16
N ILE A 21 3.17 7.49 -4.67
CA ILE A 21 3.33 8.75 -3.91
C ILE A 21 1.95 9.29 -3.50
N GLN A 22 0.91 9.03 -4.30
CA GLN A 22 -0.44 9.54 -4.04
C GLN A 22 -1.26 8.62 -3.13
N VAL A 23 -1.00 7.31 -3.13
CA VAL A 23 -1.87 6.32 -2.46
C VAL A 23 -1.25 5.69 -1.21
N SER A 24 0.06 5.81 -1.02
CA SER A 24 0.73 5.31 0.19
C SER A 24 0.52 6.25 1.38
N ILE A 25 0.59 5.65 2.56
CA ILE A 25 0.71 6.39 3.83
C ILE A 25 2.12 6.98 3.97
N GLN A 26 2.24 8.04 4.75
CA GLN A 26 3.52 8.70 5.01
C GLN A 26 4.27 8.09 6.20
N GLU A 27 3.54 7.70 7.25
CA GLU A 27 4.12 7.16 8.48
C GLU A 27 3.46 5.82 8.86
N PRO A 28 4.22 4.86 9.43
CA PRO A 28 3.66 3.60 9.89
C PRO A 28 2.62 3.77 10.98
N TYR A 29 1.62 2.90 11.01
CA TYR A 29 0.62 2.87 12.08
C TYR A 29 0.17 1.45 12.40
N VAL A 30 -0.36 1.25 13.61
CA VAL A 30 -0.83 -0.05 14.09
C VAL A 30 -2.35 -0.05 14.18
N ILE A 31 -2.96 -1.17 13.76
CA ILE A 31 -4.37 -1.48 14.00
C ILE A 31 -4.50 -2.78 14.78
N ASN A 32 -5.53 -2.85 15.62
CA ASN A 32 -5.78 -3.98 16.52
C ASN A 32 -4.56 -4.36 17.39
N PRO A 33 -4.06 -3.44 18.24
CA PRO A 33 -2.81 -3.63 18.99
C PRO A 33 -2.84 -4.82 19.95
N THR A 34 -4.02 -5.31 20.32
CA THR A 34 -4.24 -6.48 21.19
C THR A 34 -4.29 -7.81 20.42
N GLY A 35 -4.14 -7.77 19.10
CA GLY A 35 -4.07 -8.97 18.27
C GLY A 35 -2.89 -9.87 18.65
N LYS A 36 -3.08 -11.17 18.49
CA LYS A 36 -2.11 -12.20 18.93
C LYS A 36 -1.05 -12.53 17.88
N ILE A 37 -1.39 -12.32 16.61
CA ILE A 37 -0.50 -12.55 15.46
C ILE A 37 -0.09 -11.21 14.90
N SER A 38 1.22 -10.93 14.84
CA SER A 38 1.79 -9.69 14.35
C SER A 38 2.02 -9.78 12.84
N ILE A 39 1.35 -8.93 12.06
CA ILE A 39 1.48 -8.88 10.60
C ILE A 39 2.05 -7.53 10.18
N ALA A 40 3.11 -7.53 9.39
CA ALA A 40 3.57 -6.36 8.66
C ALA A 40 2.79 -6.23 7.35
N CYS A 41 2.15 -5.09 7.12
CA CYS A 41 1.40 -4.78 5.91
C CYS A 41 2.15 -3.70 5.12
N ILE A 42 2.70 -4.03 3.96
CA ILE A 42 3.29 -3.03 3.04
C ILE A 42 2.16 -2.38 2.25
N ASN A 43 1.96 -1.08 2.43
CA ASN A 43 0.86 -0.33 1.82
C ASN A 43 1.19 0.09 0.39
N CYS A 44 0.72 -0.72 -0.55
CA CYS A 44 0.74 -0.45 -1.98
C CYS A 44 -0.53 0.25 -2.49
N GLY A 45 -1.45 0.67 -1.61
CA GLY A 45 -2.82 1.06 -1.98
C GLY A 45 -3.85 0.13 -1.34
N VAL A 46 -3.63 -0.21 -0.06
CA VAL A 46 -4.43 -1.17 0.68
C VAL A 46 -5.89 -0.73 0.77
N LYS A 47 -6.81 -1.67 0.56
CA LYS A 47 -8.23 -1.44 0.80
C LYS A 47 -8.54 -1.69 2.27
N ASN A 48 -9.27 -0.78 2.92
CA ASN A 48 -9.66 -0.89 4.35
C ASN A 48 -10.29 -2.25 4.71
N ASN A 49 -10.97 -2.89 3.76
CA ASN A 49 -11.56 -4.21 3.98
C ASN A 49 -10.54 -5.32 4.22
N GLN A 50 -9.37 -5.27 3.57
CA GLN A 50 -8.29 -6.26 3.78
C GLN A 50 -7.79 -6.17 5.21
N LEU A 51 -7.51 -4.96 5.68
CA LEU A 51 -7.12 -4.66 7.06
C LEU A 51 -8.18 -5.12 8.07
N ARG A 52 -9.46 -4.84 7.79
CA ARG A 52 -10.58 -5.26 8.63
C ARG A 52 -10.65 -6.78 8.77
N ILE A 53 -10.49 -7.53 7.68
CA ILE A 53 -10.51 -9.00 7.71
C ILE A 53 -9.33 -9.55 8.52
N LEU A 54 -8.13 -9.02 8.33
CA LEU A 54 -6.95 -9.43 9.12
C LEU A 54 -7.18 -9.21 10.63
N CYS A 55 -7.71 -8.05 11.01
CA CYS A 55 -8.04 -7.77 12.41
C CYS A 55 -9.14 -8.70 12.96
N GLN A 56 -10.15 -9.05 12.15
CA GLN A 56 -11.20 -10.00 12.52
C GLN A 56 -10.67 -11.41 12.77
N LEU A 57 -9.58 -11.79 12.10
CA LEU A 57 -8.86 -13.05 12.34
C LEU A 57 -7.91 -12.97 13.55
N GLY A 58 -7.92 -11.84 14.28
CA GLY A 58 -7.14 -11.67 15.51
C GLY A 58 -5.72 -11.14 15.28
N ALA A 59 -5.39 -10.65 14.09
CA ALA A 59 -4.07 -10.09 13.81
C ALA A 59 -3.93 -8.66 14.33
N LYS A 60 -2.77 -8.36 14.91
CA LYS A 60 -2.23 -7.00 15.06
C LYS A 60 -1.53 -6.65 13.75
N VAL A 61 -2.01 -5.64 13.05
CA VAL A 61 -1.43 -5.28 11.75
C VAL A 61 -0.69 -3.96 11.89
N THR A 62 0.60 -3.95 11.55
CA THR A 62 1.40 -2.73 11.41
C THR A 62 1.48 -2.40 9.94
N VAL A 63 0.92 -1.27 9.55
CA VAL A 63 0.88 -0.81 8.16
C VAL A 63 2.08 0.10 7.92
N PHE A 64 2.86 -0.18 6.88
CA PHE A 64 4.07 0.56 6.52
C PHE A 64 3.92 1.21 5.14
N PRO A 65 4.60 2.35 4.89
CA PRO A 65 4.77 2.88 3.54
C PRO A 65 5.37 1.83 2.58
N TRP A 66 5.07 1.95 1.28
CA TRP A 66 5.51 0.98 0.26
C TRP A 66 7.04 0.78 0.18
N ASN A 67 7.81 1.80 0.55
CA ASN A 67 9.27 1.83 0.51
C ASN A 67 9.93 1.66 1.89
N TYR A 68 9.17 1.28 2.91
CA TYR A 68 9.72 1.17 4.26
C TYR A 68 10.59 -0.08 4.41
N PRO A 69 11.79 0.01 5.01
CA PRO A 69 12.68 -1.14 5.21
C PRO A 69 12.15 -2.04 6.34
N VAL A 70 11.18 -2.88 6.02
CA VAL A 70 10.58 -3.82 6.99
C VAL A 70 11.48 -5.02 7.19
N ARG A 71 11.74 -5.33 8.46
CA ARG A 71 12.45 -6.52 8.90
C ARG A 71 11.45 -7.67 9.07
N GLN A 72 11.46 -8.62 8.14
CA GLN A 72 10.48 -9.71 8.10
C GLN A 72 10.56 -10.63 9.34
N ASP A 73 11.73 -10.72 9.97
CA ASP A 73 12.00 -11.50 11.18
C ASP A 73 11.32 -10.97 12.45
N GLU A 74 10.80 -9.73 12.42
CA GLU A 74 10.12 -9.11 13.56
C GLU A 74 8.60 -9.39 13.59
N PHE A 75 8.06 -10.07 12.56
CA PHE A 75 6.63 -10.30 12.39
C PHE A 75 6.33 -11.78 12.14
N ASP A 76 5.13 -12.22 12.55
CA ASP A 76 4.66 -13.59 12.29
C ASP A 76 4.25 -13.78 10.82
N GLY A 77 4.01 -12.67 10.09
CA GLY A 77 3.69 -12.71 8.68
C GLY A 77 3.85 -11.37 7.97
N LEU A 78 4.04 -11.45 6.65
CA LEU A 78 4.11 -10.31 5.76
C LEU A 78 2.89 -10.31 4.83
N PHE A 79 2.23 -9.15 4.71
CA PHE A 79 1.11 -8.92 3.81
C PHE A 79 1.47 -7.80 2.82
N LEU A 80 1.52 -8.14 1.53
CA LEU A 80 1.66 -7.16 0.46
C LEU A 80 0.25 -6.78 -0.04
N SER A 81 -0.14 -5.52 0.14
CA SER A 81 -1.46 -5.08 -0.30
C SER A 81 -1.53 -4.94 -1.81
N SER A 82 -2.75 -4.89 -2.33
CA SER A 82 -2.98 -4.45 -3.72
C SER A 82 -2.52 -3.00 -3.94
N GLY A 83 -2.27 -2.65 -5.19
CA GLY A 83 -1.95 -1.29 -5.61
C GLY A 83 -2.28 -0.99 -7.07
N PRO A 84 -2.34 0.29 -7.46
CA PRO A 84 -2.57 0.70 -8.84
C PRO A 84 -1.30 0.54 -9.70
N GLY A 85 -1.47 0.55 -11.03
CA GLY A 85 -0.34 0.48 -11.97
C GLY A 85 0.33 -0.89 -12.07
N ASN A 86 1.49 -0.93 -12.74
CA ASN A 86 2.23 -2.16 -13.01
C ASN A 86 3.30 -2.42 -11.93
N SER A 87 3.26 -3.61 -11.32
CA SER A 87 4.14 -4.02 -10.22
C SER A 87 5.64 -3.93 -10.57
N GLN A 88 6.01 -4.23 -11.81
CA GLN A 88 7.41 -4.36 -12.23
C GLN A 88 8.09 -3.00 -12.45
N THR A 89 7.33 -1.98 -12.82
CA THR A 89 7.85 -0.63 -13.10
C THR A 89 7.65 0.33 -11.93
N GLN A 90 6.60 0.16 -11.13
CA GLN A 90 6.23 1.13 -10.09
C GLN A 90 6.64 0.71 -8.66
N TYR A 91 7.17 -0.50 -8.44
CA TYR A 91 7.49 -1.04 -7.10
C TYR A 91 8.90 -1.63 -6.94
N PRO A 92 9.98 -1.03 -7.50
CA PRO A 92 11.32 -1.62 -7.44
C PRO A 92 11.86 -1.78 -6.00
N GLU A 93 11.55 -0.83 -5.12
CA GLU A 93 12.00 -0.86 -3.72
C GLU A 93 11.26 -1.94 -2.92
N THR A 94 9.93 -2.02 -3.06
CA THR A 94 9.13 -3.07 -2.41
C THR A 94 9.58 -4.47 -2.82
N ILE A 95 9.90 -4.69 -4.11
CA ILE A 95 10.41 -5.97 -4.60
C ILE A 95 11.75 -6.33 -3.95
N THR A 96 12.59 -5.33 -3.69
CA THR A 96 13.89 -5.54 -3.04
C THR A 96 13.71 -5.93 -1.56
N ILE A 97 12.81 -5.25 -0.84
CA ILE A 97 12.49 -5.53 0.57
C ILE A 97 11.92 -6.94 0.77
N ILE A 98 11.17 -7.47 -0.21
CA ILE A 98 10.57 -8.81 -0.11
C ILE A 98 11.58 -9.92 -0.41
N LYS A 99 12.59 -9.64 -1.24
CA LYS A 99 13.59 -10.63 -1.70
C LYS A 99 14.81 -10.77 -0.79
N SER A 100 14.99 -9.85 0.16
CA SER A 100 16.06 -9.86 1.17
C SER A 100 15.69 -10.72 2.37
#